data_AF-G3NXF2-F1
#
_entry.id   AF-G3NXF2-F1
#
_cell.length_a   1.000
_cell.length_b   1.000
_cell.length_c   1.000
_cell.angle_alpha   90.00
_cell.angle_beta   90.00
_cell.angle_gamma   90.00
#
_symmetry.space_group_name_H-M   'P 1'
#
loop_
_entity.id
_entity.type
_entity.pdbx_description
1 polymer ?
#
loop_
_entity_poly.entity_id
_entity_poly.type
_entity_poly.pdbx_seq_one_letter_code
_entity_poly.pdbx_strand_id
1 'polypeptide(L)'
;LKRSMFESQLDDYTNDVQRKLNDGTITVLEFFKLFNIDFIINNPRQSNFPGRPLSDTDRTLMDLLKDRHIFRPQQRVYEADVLSLTEKVEGLKERMWDLEKPLKIVNRPLWEEMRNSSEKEFKSFGAKLKERNNVFRRMSKVQSHEMKEVLYSKLLQANREEQQRSRRTIEEADEMLKSLDDCIQELETELTAIEEKGFEDKPSLKSRQEEMQKVSEALADNDQQISQLELQKTQNSKELKRLKAETMKLESHVSVLHMVNEWKLAEKTDNGTTYTFLHKTVHLELLYEDSSGKDSSNQSERKISHLTFKLQLDDEKSQGHARLVHKLLSDFIEGEGDWAEKYPTSRHVPKLLHDVGLVVSRCRLLGEELRLLELWGGLRLDILHISCLDTRVHIVFSRLKAFSKFEVIFSVSLVNHLYVLQVQSFKNVIGNTTIQQIEEIVSSFSPAKNVLTKIIKRIHDDLLC
;
A
#
# COMPACT_ATOMS: atom_id res chain seq x y z
N LEU A 1 50.14 32.64 26.31
CA LEU A 1 49.69 31.25 26.52
C LEU A 1 48.21 31.11 26.10
N LYS A 2 47.96 30.75 24.84
CA LYS A 2 46.68 30.22 24.34
C LYS A 2 47.03 29.34 23.13
N ARG A 3 47.68 28.20 23.40
CA ARG A 3 47.68 27.07 22.47
C ARG A 3 46.29 26.46 22.59
N SER A 4 45.60 26.43 21.45
CA SER A 4 44.15 26.31 21.33
C SER A 4 43.69 24.88 21.64
N MET A 5 42.59 24.76 22.38
CA MET A 5 41.83 23.53 22.69
C MET A 5 41.55 22.64 21.45
N PHE A 6 41.65 23.19 20.25
CA PHE A 6 41.49 22.47 18.98
C PHE A 6 42.70 21.59 18.61
N GLU A 7 43.94 21.97 18.98
CA GLU A 7 45.11 21.11 18.76
C GLU A 7 45.06 19.87 19.65
N SER A 8 44.62 20.01 20.91
CA SER A 8 44.49 18.89 21.85
C SER A 8 43.43 17.87 21.44
N GLN A 9 42.34 18.28 20.78
CA GLN A 9 41.31 17.35 20.30
C GLN A 9 41.75 16.59 19.02
N LEU A 10 42.59 17.20 18.19
CA LEU A 10 43.17 16.54 17.01
C LEU A 10 44.24 15.52 17.43
N ASP A 11 45.08 15.86 18.41
CA ASP A 11 46.11 14.95 18.94
C ASP A 11 45.51 13.72 19.64
N ASP A 12 44.43 13.88 20.40
CA ASP A 12 43.72 12.75 21.04
C ASP A 12 43.03 11.84 20.02
N TYR A 13 42.41 12.40 18.98
CA TYR A 13 41.80 11.61 17.90
C TYR A 13 42.86 10.83 17.10
N THR A 14 44.02 11.43 16.84
CA THR A 14 45.11 10.77 16.11
C THR A 14 45.71 9.61 16.92
N ASN A 15 45.82 9.77 18.25
CA ASN A 15 46.28 8.72 19.16
C ASN A 15 45.28 7.56 19.31
N ASP A 16 43.97 7.84 19.35
CA ASP A 16 42.91 6.81 19.40
C ASP A 16 42.89 5.97 18.11
N VAL A 17 42.95 6.63 16.95
CA VAL A 17 42.88 5.92 15.67
C VAL A 17 44.16 5.11 15.41
N GLN A 18 45.34 5.59 15.85
CA GLN A 18 46.58 4.80 15.79
C GLN A 18 46.51 3.56 16.71
N ARG A 19 45.87 3.67 17.89
CA ARG A 19 45.62 2.53 18.78
C ARG A 19 44.70 1.50 18.12
N LYS A 20 43.62 1.96 17.47
CA LYS A 20 42.68 1.11 16.71
C LYS A 20 43.32 0.43 15.49
N LEU A 21 44.28 1.10 14.85
CA LEU A 21 45.07 0.49 13.77
C LEU A 21 45.94 -0.65 14.33
N ASN A 22 46.56 -0.41 15.48
CA ASN A 22 47.41 -1.40 16.15
C ASN A 22 46.61 -2.59 16.69
N ASP A 23 45.42 -2.41 17.25
CA ASP A 23 44.60 -3.53 17.76
C ASP A 23 43.77 -4.25 16.68
N GLY A 24 43.63 -3.63 15.50
CA GLY A 24 42.89 -4.18 14.35
C GLY A 24 41.38 -3.95 14.38
N THR A 25 40.91 -3.06 15.25
CA THR A 25 39.51 -2.62 15.34
C THR A 25 39.18 -1.46 14.41
N ILE A 26 40.20 -0.80 13.84
CA ILE A 26 39.99 0.31 12.91
C ILE A 26 39.09 -0.09 11.73
N THR A 27 38.02 0.65 11.53
CA THR A 27 37.13 0.47 10.38
C THR A 27 37.78 0.99 9.10
N VAL A 28 37.32 0.50 7.94
CA VAL A 28 37.80 0.99 6.64
C VAL A 28 37.53 2.50 6.50
N LEU A 29 36.41 3.00 7.02
CA LEU A 29 36.09 4.43 7.03
C LEU A 29 37.07 5.25 7.88
N GLU A 30 37.35 4.82 9.11
CA GLU A 30 38.33 5.48 9.99
C GLU A 30 39.73 5.46 9.37
N PHE A 31 40.12 4.36 8.72
CA PHE A 31 41.40 4.26 8.01
C PHE A 31 41.50 5.26 6.86
N PHE A 32 40.44 5.46 6.07
CA PHE A 32 40.44 6.50 5.03
C PHE A 32 40.50 7.93 5.60
N LYS A 33 39.84 8.17 6.74
CA LYS A 33 39.89 9.47 7.44
C LYS A 33 41.30 9.85 7.90
N LEU A 34 42.15 8.88 8.25
CA LEU A 34 43.57 9.15 8.57
C LEU A 34 44.31 9.89 7.46
N PHE A 35 43.89 9.69 6.21
CA PHE A 35 44.49 10.33 5.03
C PHE A 35 43.68 11.52 4.51
N ASN A 36 42.71 12.01 5.28
CA ASN A 36 41.75 13.05 4.88
C ASN A 36 40.99 12.67 3.59
N ILE A 37 40.59 11.39 3.49
CA ILE A 37 39.74 10.89 2.41
C ILE A 37 38.31 10.77 2.94
N ASP A 38 37.50 11.79 2.64
CA ASP A 38 36.10 11.82 3.04
C ASP A 38 35.16 11.34 1.93
N PHE A 39 34.14 10.60 2.34
CA PHE A 39 33.01 10.18 1.51
C PHE A 39 31.80 11.08 1.81
N ILE A 40 31.87 12.34 1.35
CA ILE A 40 30.77 13.30 1.54
C ILE A 40 29.71 13.07 0.46
N ILE A 41 28.55 12.55 0.88
CA ILE A 41 27.34 12.53 0.06
C ILE A 41 26.69 13.91 0.21
N ASN A 42 26.92 14.78 -0.77
CA ASN A 42 26.19 16.05 -0.80
C ASN A 42 24.72 15.77 -1.10
N ASN A 43 23.81 16.31 -0.30
CA ASN A 43 22.39 16.31 -0.65
C ASN A 43 22.23 16.93 -2.04
N PRO A 44 21.62 16.22 -3.01
CA PRO A 44 21.48 16.75 -4.34
C PRO A 44 20.65 18.03 -4.29
N ARG A 45 21.01 19.01 -5.13
CA ARG A 45 20.09 20.11 -5.44
C ARG A 45 18.82 19.47 -5.98
N GLN A 46 17.68 19.76 -5.35
CA GLN A 46 16.40 19.24 -5.80
C GLN A 46 16.23 19.60 -7.28
N SER A 47 16.05 18.58 -8.13
CA SER A 47 15.66 18.79 -9.50
C SER A 47 14.23 19.34 -9.48
N ASN A 48 14.05 20.52 -10.05
CA ASN A 48 12.71 21.07 -10.25
C ASN A 48 12.04 20.23 -11.34
N PHE A 49 11.22 19.26 -10.92
CA PHE A 49 10.31 18.55 -11.81
C PHE A 49 9.33 19.57 -12.42
N PRO A 50 8.93 19.43 -13.71
CA PRO A 50 7.93 20.32 -14.30
C PRO A 50 6.66 20.33 -13.44
N GLY A 51 6.11 21.52 -13.25
CA GLY A 51 5.18 21.87 -12.18
C GLY A 51 4.04 20.87 -11.94
N ARG A 52 3.73 20.72 -10.65
CA ARG A 52 2.56 20.01 -10.11
C ARG A 52 1.31 20.34 -10.95
N PRO A 53 0.48 19.36 -11.33
CA PRO A 53 -0.72 19.63 -12.11
C PRO A 53 -1.61 20.64 -11.39
N LEU A 54 -1.89 21.77 -12.06
CA LEU A 54 -2.90 22.75 -11.65
C LEU A 54 -4.24 22.04 -11.45
N SER A 55 -5.04 22.48 -10.45
CA SER A 55 -6.39 21.97 -10.22
C SER A 55 -7.23 22.02 -11.50
N ASP A 56 -8.09 21.02 -11.71
CA ASP A 56 -8.88 20.84 -12.93
C ASP A 56 -9.76 22.05 -13.32
N THR A 57 -9.99 22.98 -12.39
CA THR A 57 -10.73 24.23 -12.63
C THR A 57 -9.95 25.32 -13.39
N ASP A 58 -8.61 25.26 -13.46
CA ASP A 58 -7.78 26.35 -14.03
C ASP A 58 -6.98 25.95 -15.30
N ARG A 59 -7.21 24.76 -15.84
CA ARG A 59 -6.44 24.24 -16.98
C ARG A 59 -6.90 24.84 -18.31
N THR A 60 -5.99 25.54 -19.00
CA THR A 60 -6.25 25.98 -20.37
C THR A 60 -6.05 24.82 -21.36
N LEU A 61 -6.63 24.91 -22.56
CA LEU A 61 -6.42 23.94 -23.64
C LEU A 61 -4.93 23.77 -23.98
N MET A 62 -4.17 24.87 -23.93
CA MET A 62 -2.73 24.84 -24.16
C MET A 62 -1.98 24.04 -23.08
N ASP A 63 -2.45 24.06 -21.83
CA ASP A 63 -1.85 23.28 -20.76
C ASP A 63 -2.10 21.79 -20.95
N LEU A 64 -3.29 21.40 -21.44
CA LEU A 64 -3.61 20.02 -21.76
C LEU A 64 -2.74 19.49 -22.92
N LEU A 65 -2.50 20.30 -23.95
CA LEU A 65 -1.64 19.95 -25.06
C LEU A 65 -0.17 19.80 -24.62
N LYS A 66 0.33 20.74 -23.80
CA LYS A 66 1.68 20.64 -23.21
C LYS A 66 1.82 19.44 -22.29
N ASP A 67 0.81 19.13 -21.48
CA ASP A 67 0.82 17.93 -20.63
C ASP A 67 0.94 16.67 -21.47
N ARG A 68 0.04 16.52 -22.46
CA ARG A 68 -0.03 15.33 -23.29
C ARG A 68 1.23 15.10 -24.12
N HIS A 69 1.76 16.13 -24.77
CA HIS A 69 2.79 16.00 -25.79
C HIS A 69 4.21 16.40 -25.35
N ILE A 70 4.36 17.06 -24.19
CA ILE A 70 5.68 17.52 -23.70
C ILE A 70 5.98 16.94 -22.32
N PHE A 71 5.12 17.18 -21.32
CA PHE A 71 5.43 16.80 -19.95
C PHE A 71 5.31 15.30 -19.69
N ARG A 72 4.22 14.66 -20.13
CA ARG A 72 4.00 13.21 -19.93
C ARG A 72 5.05 12.31 -20.61
N PRO A 73 5.49 12.59 -21.85
CA PRO A 73 6.58 11.84 -22.47
C PRO A 73 7.90 12.00 -21.70
N GLN A 74 8.25 13.22 -21.30
CA GLN A 74 9.47 13.48 -20.52
C GLN A 74 9.44 12.80 -19.15
N GLN A 75 8.29 12.86 -18.47
CA GLN A 75 8.07 12.18 -17.19
C GLN A 75 8.37 10.68 -17.29
N ARG A 76 7.85 10.00 -18.31
CA ARG A 76 8.09 8.56 -18.52
C ARG A 76 9.58 8.23 -18.67
N VAL A 77 10.34 9.09 -19.35
CA VAL A 77 11.81 8.92 -19.49
C VAL A 77 12.52 9.10 -18.16
N TYR A 78 12.16 10.13 -17.38
CA TYR A 78 12.73 10.35 -16.05
C TYR A 78 12.40 9.20 -15.08
N GLU A 79 11.15 8.72 -15.07
CA GLU A 79 10.73 7.59 -14.22
C GLU A 79 11.53 6.32 -14.53
N ALA A 80 11.73 6.01 -15.82
CA ALA A 80 12.55 4.87 -16.24
C ALA A 80 14.03 5.03 -15.83
N ASP A 81 14.58 6.24 -15.92
CA ASP A 81 15.96 6.52 -15.53
C ASP A 81 16.14 6.41 -13.99
N VAL A 82 15.16 6.89 -13.22
CA VAL A 82 15.15 6.75 -11.75
C VAL A 82 15.20 5.29 -11.33
N LEU A 83 14.47 4.39 -12.00
CA LEU A 83 14.52 2.96 -11.69
C LEU A 83 15.93 2.38 -11.92
N SER A 84 16.54 2.69 -13.06
CA SER A 84 17.92 2.28 -13.40
C SER A 84 18.97 2.83 -12.42
N LEU A 85 18.82 4.10 -12.01
CA LEU A 85 19.67 4.72 -11.01
C LEU A 85 19.51 4.07 -9.64
N THR A 86 18.27 3.74 -9.26
CA THR A 86 17.97 3.09 -7.98
C THR A 86 18.64 1.73 -7.89
N GLU A 87 18.55 0.92 -8.94
CA GLU A 87 19.21 -0.39 -9.02
C GLU A 87 20.74 -0.27 -8.84
N LYS A 88 21.37 0.69 -9.55
CA LYS A 88 22.81 0.95 -9.40
C LYS A 88 23.18 1.42 -8.00
N VAL A 89 22.35 2.25 -7.37
CA VAL A 89 22.56 2.73 -6.00
C VAL A 89 22.46 1.58 -5.00
N GLU A 90 21.47 0.70 -5.12
CA GLU A 90 21.35 -0.47 -4.25
C GLU A 90 22.55 -1.40 -4.37
N GLY A 91 23.04 -1.68 -5.59
CA GLY A 91 24.27 -2.46 -5.77
C GLY A 91 25.52 -1.81 -5.17
N LEU A 92 25.58 -0.48 -5.11
CA LEU A 92 26.69 0.25 -4.46
C LEU A 92 26.54 0.28 -2.93
N LYS A 93 25.32 0.27 -2.39
CA LYS A 93 25.07 0.22 -0.94
C LYS A 93 25.63 -1.04 -0.30
N GLU A 94 25.56 -2.19 -0.98
CA GLU A 94 26.16 -3.44 -0.49
C GLU A 94 27.66 -3.26 -0.15
N ARG A 95 28.40 -2.57 -1.02
CA ARG A 95 29.82 -2.26 -0.79
C ARG A 95 30.04 -1.11 0.19
N MET A 96 29.09 -0.19 0.34
CA MET A 96 29.19 0.85 1.37
C MET A 96 29.23 0.25 2.78
N TRP A 97 28.56 -0.87 3.03
CA TRP A 97 28.62 -1.56 4.32
C TRP A 97 30.03 -2.07 4.68
N ASP A 98 30.92 -2.26 3.70
CA ASP A 98 32.32 -2.62 3.99
C ASP A 98 33.10 -1.47 4.64
N LEU A 99 32.64 -0.22 4.50
CA LEU A 99 33.26 0.94 5.14
C LEU A 99 33.16 0.87 6.67
N GLU A 100 32.10 0.26 7.20
CA GLU A 100 31.85 0.10 8.64
C GLU A 100 32.56 -1.13 9.23
N LYS A 101 33.05 -2.04 8.39
CA LYS A 101 33.75 -3.25 8.84
C LYS A 101 35.22 -2.92 9.20
N PRO A 102 35.81 -3.66 10.16
CA PRO A 102 37.24 -3.59 10.44
C PRO A 102 38.12 -3.84 9.21
N LEU A 103 39.16 -3.03 9.01
CA LEU A 103 40.09 -3.16 7.89
C LEU A 103 40.72 -4.56 7.83
N LYS A 104 41.01 -5.15 8.99
CA LYS A 104 41.54 -6.52 9.10
C LYS A 104 40.61 -7.59 8.50
N ILE A 105 39.29 -7.36 8.52
CA ILE A 105 38.29 -8.28 7.97
C ILE A 105 38.17 -8.07 6.45
N VAL A 106 38.17 -6.82 5.99
CA VAL A 106 37.98 -6.47 4.57
C VAL A 106 39.26 -6.68 3.75
N ASN A 107 40.42 -6.32 4.29
CA ASN A 107 41.72 -6.44 3.64
C ASN A 107 42.83 -6.69 4.67
N ARG A 108 42.93 -7.94 5.10
CA ARG A 108 43.92 -8.40 6.09
C ARG A 108 45.37 -8.11 5.71
N PRO A 109 45.84 -8.39 4.47
CA PRO A 109 47.24 -8.12 4.09
C PRO A 109 47.62 -6.65 4.23
N LEU A 110 46.73 -5.75 3.77
CA LEU A 110 46.96 -4.31 3.89
C LEU A 110 47.06 -3.88 5.36
N TRP A 111 46.20 -4.40 6.23
CA TRP A 111 46.26 -4.09 7.65
C TRP A 111 47.57 -4.57 8.30
N GLU A 112 48.03 -5.79 7.99
CA GLU A 112 49.29 -6.35 8.52
C GLU A 112 50.50 -5.52 8.08
N GLU A 113 50.52 -5.03 6.84
CA GLU A 113 51.58 -4.17 6.30
C GLU A 113 51.55 -2.77 6.94
N MET A 114 50.36 -2.17 7.05
CA MET A 114 50.20 -0.81 7.60
C MET A 114 50.48 -0.73 9.11
N ARG A 115 50.19 -1.78 9.89
CA ARG A 115 50.52 -1.85 11.32
C ARG A 115 52.02 -1.77 11.57
N ASN A 116 52.82 -2.38 10.69
CA ASN A 116 54.28 -2.49 10.84
C ASN A 116 55.04 -1.41 10.05
N SER A 117 54.33 -0.51 9.37
CA SER A 117 54.91 0.54 8.54
C SER A 117 55.53 1.65 9.40
N SER A 118 56.66 2.21 8.95
CA SER A 118 57.21 3.43 9.54
C SER A 118 56.33 4.65 9.22
N GLU A 119 56.46 5.73 9.99
CA GLU A 119 55.70 6.96 9.75
C GLU A 119 55.93 7.55 8.34
N LYS A 120 57.15 7.38 7.79
CA LYS A 120 57.50 7.82 6.44
C LYS A 120 56.80 6.99 5.36
N GLU A 121 56.77 5.67 5.53
CA GLU A 121 56.06 4.76 4.62
C GLU A 121 54.56 4.99 4.68
N PHE A 122 54.02 5.17 5.88
CA PHE A 122 52.60 5.46 6.11
C PHE A 122 52.16 6.76 5.44
N LYS A 123 52.94 7.85 5.59
CA LYS A 123 52.69 9.13 4.89
C LYS A 123 52.80 9.00 3.37
N SER A 124 53.79 8.25 2.87
CA SER A 124 53.98 8.00 1.43
C SER A 124 52.81 7.21 0.82
N PHE A 125 52.35 6.16 1.52
CA PHE A 125 51.17 5.39 1.14
C PHE A 125 49.92 6.28 1.08
N GLY A 126 49.69 7.08 2.12
CA GLY A 126 48.59 8.05 2.18
C GLY A 126 48.56 9.01 0.99
N ALA A 127 49.73 9.53 0.59
CA ALA A 127 49.84 10.42 -0.57
C ALA A 127 49.42 9.72 -1.88
N LYS A 128 49.91 8.49 -2.11
CA LYS A 128 49.53 7.69 -3.29
C LYS A 128 48.07 7.27 -3.28
N LEU A 129 47.52 6.92 -2.11
CA LEU A 129 46.12 6.56 -1.94
C LEU A 129 45.21 7.77 -2.25
N LYS A 130 45.61 8.97 -1.81
CA LYS A 130 44.90 10.22 -2.10
C LYS A 130 44.95 10.57 -3.59
N GLU A 131 46.08 10.36 -4.25
CA GLU A 131 46.21 10.51 -5.71
C GLU A 131 45.24 9.56 -6.44
N ARG A 132 45.23 8.28 -6.06
CA ARG A 132 44.33 7.29 -6.66
C ARG A 132 42.85 7.59 -6.40
N ASN A 133 42.50 8.06 -5.21
CA ASN A 133 41.15 8.53 -4.89
C ASN A 133 40.74 9.73 -5.76
N ASN A 134 41.64 10.67 -6.03
CA ASN A 134 41.36 11.78 -6.94
C ASN A 134 41.07 11.32 -8.37
N VAL A 135 41.79 10.29 -8.86
CA VAL A 135 41.50 9.66 -10.15
C VAL A 135 40.09 9.06 -10.15
N PHE A 136 39.73 8.27 -9.13
CA PHE A 136 38.38 7.70 -9.02
C PHE A 136 37.28 8.77 -8.94
N ARG A 137 37.50 9.87 -8.22
CA ARG A 137 36.57 11.01 -8.20
C ARG A 137 36.40 11.64 -9.58
N ARG A 138 37.47 11.74 -10.39
CA ARG A 138 37.38 12.22 -11.78
C ARG A 138 36.62 11.24 -12.66
N MET A 139 36.92 9.94 -12.57
CA MET A 139 36.21 8.91 -13.34
C MET A 139 34.72 8.86 -13.00
N SER A 140 34.35 8.95 -11.72
CA SER A 140 32.96 8.99 -11.29
C SER A 140 32.21 10.21 -11.85
N LYS A 141 32.87 11.38 -11.95
CA LYS A 141 32.29 12.56 -12.62
C LYS A 141 32.06 12.31 -14.11
N VAL A 142 33.04 11.73 -14.81
CA VAL A 142 32.91 11.39 -16.24
C VAL A 142 31.74 10.44 -16.45
N GLN A 143 31.66 9.36 -15.66
CA GLN A 143 30.56 8.41 -15.72
C GLN A 143 29.20 9.07 -15.45
N SER A 144 29.13 10.01 -14.50
CA SER A 144 27.89 10.77 -14.26
C SER A 144 27.50 11.66 -15.46
N HIS A 145 28.47 12.22 -16.18
CA HIS A 145 28.22 12.97 -17.41
C HIS A 145 27.75 12.07 -18.54
N GLU A 146 28.36 10.91 -18.74
CA GLU A 146 27.93 9.91 -19.72
C GLU A 146 26.50 9.44 -19.44
N MET A 147 26.16 9.19 -18.16
CA MET A 147 24.80 8.83 -17.78
C MET A 147 23.78 9.95 -18.08
N LYS A 148 24.15 11.21 -17.87
CA LYS A 148 23.32 12.37 -18.25
C LYS A 148 23.16 12.49 -19.76
N GLU A 149 24.21 12.22 -20.53
CA GLU A 149 24.16 12.23 -21.99
C GLU A 149 23.17 11.18 -22.53
N VAL A 150 23.18 9.97 -21.94
CA VAL A 150 22.20 8.93 -22.26
C VAL A 150 20.78 9.39 -21.93
N LEU A 151 20.56 9.99 -20.75
CA LEU A 151 19.25 10.54 -20.36
C LEU A 151 18.77 11.62 -21.34
N TYR A 152 19.63 12.58 -21.68
CA TYR A 152 19.27 13.64 -22.62
C TYR A 152 19.00 13.13 -24.02
N SER A 153 19.76 12.13 -24.48
CA SER A 153 19.52 11.47 -25.76
C SER A 153 18.14 10.80 -25.80
N LYS A 154 17.75 10.09 -24.72
CA LYS A 154 16.42 9.49 -24.59
C LYS A 154 15.31 10.53 -24.55
N LEU A 155 15.48 11.62 -23.79
CA LEU A 155 14.52 12.73 -23.74
C LEU A 155 14.32 13.36 -25.11
N LEU A 156 15.41 13.57 -25.84
CA LEU A 156 15.38 14.16 -27.18
C LEU A 156 14.71 13.22 -28.18
N GLN A 157 14.96 11.91 -28.10
CA GLN A 157 14.29 10.90 -28.90
C GLN A 157 12.77 10.88 -28.63
N ALA A 158 12.35 10.79 -27.37
CA ALA A 158 10.93 10.77 -27.00
C ALA A 158 10.19 12.03 -27.49
N ASN A 159 10.81 13.20 -27.36
CA ASN A 159 10.25 14.46 -27.88
C ASN A 159 10.15 14.45 -29.42
N ARG A 160 11.15 13.92 -30.13
CA ARG A 160 11.11 13.80 -31.59
C ARG A 160 10.00 12.87 -32.06
N GLU A 161 9.81 11.73 -31.39
CA GLU A 161 8.76 10.77 -31.71
C GLU A 161 7.36 11.38 -31.54
N GLU A 162 7.11 12.08 -30.43
CA GLU A 162 5.84 12.79 -30.21
C GLU A 162 5.63 13.96 -31.18
N GLN A 163 6.69 14.67 -31.55
CA GLN A 163 6.61 15.72 -32.58
C GLN A 163 6.24 15.13 -33.94
N GLN A 164 6.87 14.02 -34.35
CA GLN A 164 6.55 13.35 -35.62
C GLN A 164 5.11 12.84 -35.62
N ARG A 165 4.66 12.25 -34.51
CA ARG A 165 3.28 11.78 -34.36
C ARG A 165 2.28 12.94 -34.51
N SER A 166 2.55 14.06 -33.86
CA SER A 166 1.69 15.24 -33.94
C SER A 166 1.66 15.84 -35.34
N ARG A 167 2.81 15.88 -36.05
CA ARG A 167 2.87 16.32 -37.44
C ARG A 167 2.04 15.46 -38.38
N ARG A 168 2.14 14.13 -38.28
CA ARG A 168 1.31 13.22 -39.10
C ARG A 168 -0.19 13.46 -38.89
N THR A 169 -0.61 13.65 -37.64
CA THR A 169 -2.02 13.95 -37.36
C THR A 169 -2.48 15.29 -37.94
N ILE A 170 -1.60 16.29 -38.00
CA ILE A 170 -1.89 17.57 -38.66
C ILE A 170 -1.98 17.37 -40.17
N GLU A 171 -1.03 16.64 -40.78
CA GLU A 171 -1.04 16.33 -42.21
C GLU A 171 -2.30 15.56 -42.63
N GLU A 172 -2.74 14.58 -41.83
CA GLU A 172 -4.01 13.87 -42.04
C GLU A 172 -5.23 14.81 -41.98
N ALA A 173 -5.22 15.77 -41.05
CA ALA A 173 -6.29 16.76 -40.93
C ALA A 173 -6.31 17.73 -42.11
N ASP A 174 -5.14 18.18 -42.56
CA ASP A 174 -5.01 19.08 -43.72
C ASP A 174 -5.47 18.41 -45.02
N GLU A 175 -5.15 17.12 -45.23
CA GLU A 175 -5.66 16.35 -46.38
C GLU A 175 -7.19 16.21 -46.35
N MET A 176 -7.77 15.94 -45.18
CA MET A 176 -9.23 15.89 -45.02
C MET A 176 -9.89 17.25 -45.32
N LEU A 177 -9.29 18.35 -44.85
CA LEU A 177 -9.79 19.69 -45.13
C LEU A 177 -9.72 20.02 -46.61
N LYS A 178 -8.63 19.66 -47.29
CA LYS A 178 -8.48 19.84 -48.73
C LYS A 178 -9.51 19.06 -49.53
N SER A 179 -9.75 17.80 -49.15
CA SER A 179 -10.82 17.00 -49.77
C SER A 179 -12.20 17.64 -49.61
N LEU A 180 -12.47 18.29 -48.48
CA LEU A 180 -13.72 19.02 -48.27
C LEU A 180 -13.79 20.28 -49.14
N ASP A 181 -12.71 21.05 -49.22
CA ASP A 181 -12.63 22.23 -50.10
C ASP A 181 -12.81 21.85 -51.58
N ASP A 182 -12.20 20.76 -52.03
CA ASP A 182 -12.36 20.23 -53.40
C ASP A 182 -13.83 19.84 -53.66
N CYS A 183 -14.49 19.17 -52.71
CA CYS A 183 -15.93 18.86 -52.81
C CYS A 183 -16.81 20.12 -52.85
N ILE A 184 -16.49 21.14 -52.04
CA ILE A 184 -17.21 22.41 -52.05
C ILE A 184 -17.04 23.08 -53.43
N GLN A 185 -15.83 23.09 -53.97
CA GLN A 185 -15.55 23.69 -55.27
C GLN A 185 -16.26 22.95 -56.42
N GLU A 186 -16.28 21.61 -56.40
CA GLU A 186 -17.05 20.80 -57.35
C GLU A 186 -18.53 21.19 -57.32
N LEU A 187 -19.13 21.26 -56.13
CA LEU A 187 -20.52 21.66 -55.97
C LEU A 187 -20.79 23.10 -56.47
N GLU A 188 -19.90 24.04 -56.19
CA GLU A 188 -20.00 25.42 -56.69
C GLU A 188 -19.88 25.50 -58.23
N THR A 189 -19.03 24.68 -58.84
CA THR A 189 -18.90 24.60 -60.31
C THR A 189 -20.10 23.92 -60.98
N GLU A 190 -20.70 22.90 -60.36
CA GLU A 190 -21.94 22.29 -60.85
C GLU A 190 -23.10 23.29 -60.79
N LEU A 191 -23.17 24.10 -59.73
CA LEU A 191 -24.14 25.18 -59.58
C LEU A 191 -24.01 26.25 -60.67
N THR A 192 -22.80 26.74 -60.93
CA THR A 192 -22.56 27.75 -61.98
C THR A 192 -22.78 27.21 -63.39
N ALA A 193 -22.42 25.94 -63.66
CA ALA A 193 -22.70 25.29 -64.94
C ALA A 193 -24.21 25.09 -65.21
N ILE A 194 -25.02 24.93 -64.17
CA ILE A 194 -26.49 24.90 -64.25
C ILE A 194 -27.05 26.30 -64.54
N GLU A 195 -26.43 27.37 -64.02
CA GLU A 195 -26.81 28.75 -64.33
C GLU A 195 -26.41 29.20 -65.74
N GLU A 196 -25.26 28.75 -66.27
CA GLU A 196 -24.76 29.17 -67.59
C GLU A 196 -25.33 28.35 -68.77
N LYS A 197 -25.60 27.06 -68.58
CA LYS A 197 -26.28 26.25 -69.61
C LYS A 197 -27.78 26.48 -69.52
N GLY A 198 -28.24 27.53 -70.21
CA GLY A 198 -29.64 27.68 -70.57
C GLY A 198 -30.22 26.34 -71.06
N PHE A 199 -31.32 25.95 -70.43
CA PHE A 199 -31.96 24.63 -70.53
C PHE A 199 -32.20 24.18 -71.98
N GLU A 200 -31.35 23.31 -72.53
CA GLU A 200 -31.75 22.41 -73.62
C GLU A 200 -31.19 20.99 -73.41
N ASP A 201 -32.15 20.05 -73.42
CA ASP A 201 -32.09 18.59 -73.41
C ASP A 201 -31.21 17.85 -72.39
N LYS A 202 -31.85 17.58 -71.24
CA LYS A 202 -31.55 16.44 -70.35
C LYS A 202 -32.87 15.87 -69.82
N PRO A 203 -32.93 14.57 -69.41
CA PRO A 203 -34.17 13.82 -69.22
C PRO A 203 -35.12 14.66 -68.38
N SER A 204 -36.36 14.80 -68.88
CA SER A 204 -37.32 15.86 -68.51
C SER A 204 -37.05 16.41 -67.11
N LEU A 205 -36.78 17.70 -66.98
CA LEU A 205 -36.52 18.36 -65.68
C LEU A 205 -37.48 17.92 -64.59
N LYS A 206 -38.73 17.62 -64.97
CA LYS A 206 -39.74 17.00 -64.11
C LYS A 206 -39.29 15.69 -63.46
N SER A 207 -38.73 14.74 -64.21
CA SER A 207 -38.24 13.46 -63.66
C SER A 207 -37.08 13.63 -62.66
N ARG A 208 -36.11 14.50 -62.95
CA ARG A 208 -34.98 14.77 -62.05
C ARG A 208 -35.40 15.61 -60.84
N GLN A 209 -36.38 16.50 -61.01
CA GLN A 209 -36.99 17.27 -59.94
C GLN A 209 -37.85 16.38 -59.03
N GLU A 210 -38.58 15.40 -59.58
CA GLU A 210 -39.30 14.38 -58.82
C GLU A 210 -38.35 13.45 -58.04
N GLU A 211 -37.22 13.04 -58.63
CA GLU A 211 -36.18 12.28 -57.91
C GLU A 211 -35.53 13.12 -56.81
N MET A 212 -35.18 14.38 -57.08
CA MET A 212 -34.61 15.29 -56.08
C MET A 212 -35.62 15.57 -54.94
N GLN A 213 -36.91 15.67 -55.26
CA GLN A 213 -37.96 15.85 -54.27
C GLN A 213 -38.13 14.58 -53.41
N LYS A 214 -38.11 13.38 -54.01
CA LYS A 214 -38.09 12.11 -53.27
C LYS A 214 -36.86 11.95 -52.38
N VAL A 215 -35.67 12.34 -52.87
CA VAL A 215 -34.42 12.28 -52.08
C VAL A 215 -34.45 13.30 -50.94
N SER A 216 -34.99 14.50 -51.19
CA SER A 216 -35.19 15.54 -50.17
C SER A 216 -36.18 15.11 -49.08
N GLU A 217 -37.30 14.50 -49.46
CA GLU A 217 -38.26 13.91 -48.53
C GLU A 217 -37.64 12.76 -47.73
N ALA A 218 -36.87 11.87 -48.38
CA ALA A 218 -36.15 10.80 -47.69
C ALA A 218 -35.04 11.32 -46.75
N LEU A 219 -34.38 12.43 -47.11
CA LEU A 219 -33.41 13.11 -46.23
C LEU A 219 -34.10 13.72 -45.02
N ALA A 220 -35.22 14.42 -45.21
CA ALA A 220 -35.99 14.99 -44.12
C ALA A 220 -36.53 13.91 -43.15
N ASP A 221 -37.03 12.79 -43.69
CA ASP A 221 -37.47 11.64 -42.89
C ASP A 221 -36.30 11.01 -42.11
N ASN A 222 -35.12 10.88 -42.74
CA ASN A 222 -33.92 10.38 -42.06
C ASN A 222 -33.44 11.35 -40.96
N ASP A 223 -33.43 12.65 -41.21
CA ASP A 223 -33.05 13.68 -40.23
C ASP A 223 -34.03 13.69 -39.03
N GLN A 224 -35.32 13.49 -39.30
CA GLN A 224 -36.33 13.32 -38.25
C GLN A 224 -36.08 12.05 -37.43
N GLN A 225 -35.75 10.92 -38.07
CA GLN A 225 -35.40 9.68 -37.36
C GLN A 225 -34.12 9.82 -36.53
N ILE A 226 -33.08 10.47 -37.06
CA ILE A 226 -31.85 10.75 -36.34
C ILE A 226 -32.15 11.60 -35.10
N SER A 227 -32.94 12.67 -35.25
CA SER A 227 -33.35 13.53 -34.14
C SER A 227 -34.12 12.77 -33.06
N GLN A 228 -35.00 11.84 -33.45
CA GLN A 228 -35.75 11.00 -32.52
C GLN A 228 -34.84 9.99 -31.79
N LEU A 229 -33.88 9.38 -32.50
CA LEU A 229 -32.88 8.48 -31.93
C LEU A 229 -31.94 9.21 -30.96
N GLU A 230 -31.53 10.44 -31.28
CA GLU A 230 -30.73 11.27 -30.38
C GLU A 230 -31.50 11.59 -29.10
N LEU A 231 -32.79 11.96 -29.21
CA LEU A 231 -33.63 12.20 -28.03
C LEU A 231 -33.72 10.94 -27.15
N GLN A 232 -33.99 9.76 -27.76
CA GLN A 232 -34.02 8.48 -27.04
C GLN A 232 -32.67 8.16 -26.39
N LYS A 233 -31.55 8.39 -27.09
CA LYS A 233 -30.20 8.19 -26.55
C LYS A 233 -29.95 9.08 -25.34
N THR A 234 -30.36 10.35 -25.38
CA THR A 234 -30.21 11.25 -24.22
C THR A 234 -31.08 10.83 -23.04
N GLN A 235 -32.31 10.35 -23.28
CA GLN A 235 -33.19 9.83 -22.24
C GLN A 235 -32.61 8.57 -21.60
N ASN A 236 -32.21 7.58 -22.41
CA ASN A 236 -31.59 6.34 -21.94
C ASN A 236 -30.29 6.63 -21.16
N SER A 237 -29.50 7.62 -21.60
CA SER A 237 -28.30 8.04 -20.88
C SER A 237 -28.61 8.62 -19.49
N LYS A 238 -29.67 9.42 -19.36
CA LYS A 238 -30.14 9.95 -18.07
C LYS A 238 -30.61 8.83 -17.15
N GLU A 239 -31.38 7.89 -17.67
CA GLU A 239 -31.84 6.72 -16.90
C GLU A 239 -30.68 5.83 -16.46
N LEU A 240 -29.70 5.58 -17.33
CA LEU A 240 -28.51 4.80 -17.00
C LEU A 240 -27.66 5.48 -15.91
N LYS A 241 -27.53 6.81 -15.94
CA LYS A 241 -26.88 7.57 -14.86
C LYS A 241 -27.63 7.43 -13.54
N ARG A 242 -28.97 7.51 -13.55
CA ARG A 242 -29.81 7.31 -12.36
C ARG A 242 -29.63 5.91 -11.78
N LEU A 243 -29.77 4.88 -12.61
CA LEU A 243 -29.62 3.48 -12.19
C LEU A 243 -28.22 3.21 -11.64
N LYS A 244 -27.17 3.75 -12.26
CA LYS A 244 -25.80 3.63 -11.74
C LYS A 244 -25.65 4.24 -10.34
N ALA A 245 -26.24 5.41 -10.11
CA ALA A 245 -26.22 6.05 -8.80
C ALA A 245 -27.00 5.24 -7.74
N GLU A 246 -28.14 4.67 -8.11
CA GLU A 246 -28.92 3.77 -7.24
C GLU A 246 -28.14 2.49 -6.90
N THR A 247 -27.49 1.86 -7.88
CA THR A 247 -26.64 0.69 -7.66
C THR A 247 -25.51 1.01 -6.68
N MET A 248 -24.80 2.12 -6.87
CA MET A 248 -23.74 2.56 -5.94
C MET A 248 -24.27 2.80 -4.52
N LYS A 249 -25.49 3.34 -4.39
CA LYS A 249 -26.14 3.55 -3.10
C LYS A 249 -26.50 2.23 -2.42
N LEU A 250 -27.05 1.27 -3.17
CA LEU A 250 -27.37 -0.07 -2.66
C LEU A 250 -26.10 -0.82 -2.23
N GLU A 251 -25.04 -0.76 -3.03
CA GLU A 251 -23.76 -1.39 -2.73
C GLU A 251 -23.13 -0.81 -1.44
N SER A 252 -23.26 0.50 -1.24
CA SER A 252 -22.89 1.16 0.02
C SER A 252 -23.71 0.64 1.21
N HIS A 253 -25.04 0.53 1.07
CA HIS A 253 -25.89 -0.03 2.13
C HIS A 253 -25.54 -1.49 2.46
N VAL A 254 -25.29 -2.32 1.44
CA VAL A 254 -24.85 -3.72 1.61
C VAL A 254 -23.51 -3.78 2.34
N SER A 255 -22.58 -2.90 1.99
CA SER A 255 -21.28 -2.80 2.68
C SER A 255 -21.45 -2.43 4.15
N VAL A 256 -22.31 -1.47 4.46
CA VAL A 256 -22.64 -1.09 5.85
C VAL A 256 -23.29 -2.25 6.61
N LEU A 257 -24.25 -2.95 6.02
CA LEU A 257 -24.88 -4.12 6.63
C LEU A 257 -23.86 -5.23 6.91
N HIS A 258 -22.92 -5.45 6.01
CA HIS A 258 -21.81 -6.38 6.21
C HIS A 258 -20.81 -5.95 7.29
N MET A 259 -20.71 -4.66 7.61
CA MET A 259 -19.91 -4.18 8.74
C MET A 259 -20.62 -4.38 10.08
N VAL A 260 -21.95 -4.33 10.10
CA VAL A 260 -22.75 -4.46 11.33
C VAL A 260 -23.02 -5.94 11.67
N ASN A 261 -23.09 -6.82 10.66
CA ASN A 261 -23.32 -8.24 10.86
C ASN A 261 -22.01 -9.03 10.96
N GLU A 262 -21.81 -9.78 12.04
CA GLU A 262 -20.58 -10.57 12.27
C GLU A 262 -20.52 -11.85 11.42
N TRP A 263 -21.66 -12.30 10.90
CA TRP A 263 -21.75 -13.52 10.09
C TRP A 263 -22.28 -13.26 8.68
N LYS A 264 -21.88 -14.14 7.75
CA LYS A 264 -22.38 -14.16 6.37
C LYS A 264 -22.82 -15.57 6.00
N LEU A 265 -23.94 -15.68 5.30
CA LEU A 265 -24.33 -16.92 4.64
C LEU A 265 -23.33 -17.20 3.52
N ALA A 266 -22.63 -18.33 3.57
CA ALA A 266 -21.66 -18.73 2.56
C ALA A 266 -22.28 -19.68 1.54
N GLU A 267 -22.92 -20.75 2.02
CA GLU A 267 -23.51 -21.78 1.17
C GLU A 267 -24.81 -22.28 1.78
N LYS A 268 -25.76 -22.61 0.92
CA LYS A 268 -27.02 -23.26 1.30
C LYS A 268 -27.29 -24.39 0.32
N THR A 269 -27.25 -25.61 0.81
CA THR A 269 -27.62 -26.83 0.08
C THR A 269 -28.99 -27.30 0.53
N ASP A 270 -29.54 -28.32 -0.12
CA ASP A 270 -30.86 -28.85 0.25
C ASP A 270 -30.88 -29.40 1.69
N ASN A 271 -29.74 -29.93 2.14
CA ASN A 271 -29.60 -30.63 3.41
C ASN A 271 -28.73 -29.89 4.44
N GLY A 272 -28.13 -28.75 4.08
CA GLY A 272 -27.20 -28.06 4.94
C GLY A 272 -27.10 -26.56 4.70
N THR A 273 -26.51 -25.86 5.66
CA THR A 273 -26.26 -24.43 5.55
C THR A 273 -24.95 -24.08 6.23
N THR A 274 -24.12 -23.31 5.54
CA THR A 274 -22.81 -22.89 6.02
C THR A 274 -22.81 -21.38 6.23
N TYR A 275 -22.49 -20.98 7.46
CA TYR A 275 -22.28 -19.60 7.86
C TYR A 275 -20.80 -19.33 8.06
N THR A 276 -20.35 -18.11 7.79
CA THR A 276 -18.97 -17.69 7.95
C THR A 276 -18.87 -16.50 8.89
N PHE A 277 -17.83 -16.49 9.73
CA PHE A 277 -17.47 -15.44 10.67
C PHE A 277 -16.01 -15.02 10.44
N LEU A 278 -15.56 -13.94 11.10
CA LEU A 278 -14.18 -13.44 11.06
C LEU A 278 -13.58 -13.37 9.65
N HIS A 279 -14.26 -12.69 8.72
CA HIS A 279 -13.76 -12.56 7.34
C HIS A 279 -13.51 -13.91 6.64
N LYS A 280 -14.40 -14.90 6.86
CA LYS A 280 -14.36 -16.24 6.26
C LYS A 280 -13.26 -17.16 6.80
N THR A 281 -12.71 -16.89 7.98
CA THR A 281 -11.74 -17.81 8.59
C THR A 281 -12.40 -18.78 9.59
N VAL A 282 -13.66 -18.54 9.97
CA VAL A 282 -14.42 -19.45 10.84
C VAL A 282 -15.70 -19.83 10.12
N HIS A 283 -15.91 -21.13 9.93
CA HIS A 283 -17.08 -21.69 9.27
C HIS A 283 -17.92 -22.46 10.27
N LEU A 284 -19.23 -22.21 10.28
CA LEU A 284 -20.24 -22.95 11.02
C LEU A 284 -21.09 -23.70 10.00
N GLU A 285 -20.97 -25.02 10.02
CA GLU A 285 -21.71 -25.92 9.14
C GLU A 285 -22.86 -26.57 9.91
N LEU A 286 -24.07 -26.38 9.41
CA LEU A 286 -25.29 -27.00 9.92
C LEU A 286 -25.76 -28.04 8.92
N LEU A 287 -25.96 -29.28 9.38
CA LEU A 287 -26.62 -30.34 8.62
C LEU A 287 -27.98 -30.60 9.23
N TYR A 288 -28.99 -30.73 8.37
CA TYR A 288 -30.37 -31.02 8.76
C TYR A 288 -30.69 -32.49 8.49
N GLU A 289 -31.61 -33.07 9.27
CA GLU A 289 -32.17 -34.38 8.96
C GLU A 289 -32.99 -34.31 7.66
N ASP A 290 -32.88 -35.35 6.82
CA ASP A 290 -33.64 -35.47 5.58
C ASP A 290 -35.14 -35.53 5.89
N SER A 291 -35.90 -34.57 5.36
CA SER A 291 -37.37 -34.62 5.45
C SER A 291 -37.88 -35.69 4.49
N SER A 292 -38.06 -36.92 4.98
CA SER A 292 -38.73 -37.98 4.23
C SER A 292 -40.20 -37.59 4.01
N GLY A 293 -40.50 -37.06 2.82
CA GLY A 293 -41.77 -37.16 2.10
C GLY A 293 -43.08 -36.80 2.83
N LYS A 294 -43.74 -35.77 2.29
CA LYS A 294 -45.13 -35.34 2.50
C LYS A 294 -45.43 -34.69 3.86
N ASP A 295 -45.41 -33.35 3.85
CA ASP A 295 -46.67 -32.62 4.06
C ASP A 295 -46.57 -31.20 3.50
N SER A 296 -47.55 -30.88 2.66
CA SER A 296 -47.78 -29.56 2.09
C SER A 296 -48.51 -28.69 3.10
N SER A 297 -47.79 -27.82 3.81
CA SER A 297 -48.19 -26.45 4.23
C SER A 297 -47.35 -26.02 5.43
N ASN A 298 -46.81 -24.79 5.37
CA ASN A 298 -46.01 -24.11 6.38
C ASN A 298 -44.64 -24.73 6.72
N GLN A 299 -43.58 -23.97 6.40
CA GLN A 299 -42.20 -24.02 6.95
C GLN A 299 -42.00 -25.07 8.06
N SER A 300 -41.83 -26.34 7.67
CA SER A 300 -41.58 -27.42 8.60
C SER A 300 -40.21 -27.20 9.24
N GLU A 301 -40.21 -27.04 10.56
CA GLU A 301 -39.01 -26.93 11.38
C GLU A 301 -38.12 -28.17 11.16
N ARG A 302 -36.90 -27.96 10.64
CA ARG A 302 -35.93 -29.02 10.45
C ARG A 302 -35.07 -29.20 11.70
N LYS A 303 -34.85 -30.45 12.10
CA LYS A 303 -33.92 -30.80 13.19
C LYS A 303 -32.49 -30.77 12.67
N ILE A 304 -31.57 -30.26 13.49
CA ILE A 304 -30.13 -30.20 13.19
C ILE A 304 -29.52 -31.54 13.62
N SER A 305 -28.97 -32.28 12.66
CA SER A 305 -28.33 -33.57 12.92
C SER A 305 -26.88 -33.40 13.37
N HIS A 306 -26.15 -32.49 12.71
CA HIS A 306 -24.76 -32.19 13.02
C HIS A 306 -24.49 -30.68 12.93
N LEU A 307 -23.69 -30.21 13.88
CA LEU A 307 -23.20 -28.83 13.95
C LEU A 307 -21.69 -28.90 14.09
N THR A 308 -20.97 -28.35 13.12
CA THR A 308 -19.51 -28.43 13.05
C THR A 308 -18.90 -27.06 12.83
N PHE A 309 -17.84 -26.76 13.55
CA PHE A 309 -17.02 -25.58 13.31
C PHE A 309 -15.73 -25.97 12.58
N LYS A 310 -15.36 -25.19 11.55
CA LYS A 310 -14.05 -25.29 10.89
C LYS A 310 -13.33 -23.94 10.99
N LEU A 311 -12.20 -23.93 11.68
CA LEU A 311 -11.33 -22.76 11.78
C LEU A 311 -10.23 -22.90 10.72
N GLN A 312 -10.24 -22.02 9.73
CA GLN A 312 -9.30 -21.99 8.60
C GLN A 312 -8.44 -20.75 8.72
N LEU A 313 -7.33 -20.86 9.47
CA LEU A 313 -6.30 -19.83 9.57
C LEU A 313 -4.97 -20.41 9.05
N ASP A 314 -4.25 -19.63 8.24
CA ASP A 314 -2.88 -19.97 7.84
C ASP A 314 -1.93 -19.59 8.98
N ASP A 315 -1.58 -20.55 9.84
CA ASP A 315 -0.79 -20.31 11.04
C ASP A 315 0.61 -19.74 10.76
N GLU A 316 1.21 -20.06 9.61
CA GLU A 316 2.54 -19.59 9.24
C GLU A 316 2.51 -18.12 8.78
N LYS A 317 1.48 -17.73 8.02
CA LYS A 317 1.35 -16.38 7.49
C LYS A 317 0.61 -15.40 8.39
N SER A 318 -0.10 -15.91 9.40
CA SER A 318 -0.98 -15.07 10.22
C SER A 318 -0.25 -14.33 11.33
N GLN A 319 -0.69 -13.11 11.58
CA GLN A 319 -0.17 -12.28 12.67
C GLN A 319 -0.51 -12.89 14.05
N GLY A 320 0.31 -12.61 15.05
CA GLY A 320 0.15 -13.19 16.39
C GLY A 320 -1.23 -12.90 17.02
N HIS A 321 -1.74 -11.68 16.86
CA HIS A 321 -3.07 -11.31 17.36
C HIS A 321 -4.22 -12.07 16.68
N ALA A 322 -4.08 -12.41 15.39
CA ALA A 322 -5.08 -13.21 14.67
C ALA A 322 -5.07 -14.67 15.14
N ARG A 323 -3.86 -15.25 15.33
CA ARG A 323 -3.69 -16.59 15.90
C ARG A 323 -4.28 -16.69 17.30
N LEU A 324 -4.05 -15.70 18.15
CA LEU A 324 -4.63 -15.63 19.49
C LEU A 324 -6.16 -15.63 19.46
N VAL A 325 -6.77 -14.83 18.59
CA VAL A 325 -8.24 -14.80 18.42
C VAL A 325 -8.78 -16.15 17.99
N HIS A 326 -8.13 -16.81 17.03
CA HIS A 326 -8.52 -18.15 16.58
C HIS A 326 -8.37 -19.19 17.68
N LYS A 327 -7.30 -19.12 18.48
CA LYS A 327 -7.09 -20.05 19.59
C LYS A 327 -8.17 -19.89 20.67
N LEU A 328 -8.50 -18.65 21.04
CA LEU A 328 -9.60 -18.36 21.98
C LEU A 328 -10.96 -18.89 21.49
N LEU A 329 -11.23 -18.77 20.18
CA LEU A 329 -12.45 -19.32 19.61
C LEU A 329 -12.45 -20.84 19.58
N SER A 330 -11.32 -21.47 19.28
CA SER A 330 -11.18 -22.94 19.37
C SER A 330 -11.50 -23.41 20.78
N ASP A 331 -10.87 -22.80 21.79
CA ASP A 331 -11.05 -23.17 23.19
C ASP A 331 -12.50 -22.94 23.66
N PHE A 332 -13.17 -21.90 23.15
CA PHE A 332 -14.59 -21.65 23.38
C PHE A 332 -15.50 -22.72 22.76
N ILE A 333 -15.24 -23.06 21.49
CA ILE A 333 -16.04 -24.05 20.76
C ILE A 333 -15.88 -25.45 21.37
N GLU A 334 -14.66 -25.82 21.77
CA GLU A 334 -14.34 -27.09 22.42
C GLU A 334 -14.86 -27.15 23.88
N GLY A 335 -14.84 -26.02 24.59
CA GLY A 335 -15.27 -25.93 25.99
C GLY A 335 -16.79 -25.89 26.17
N GLU A 336 -17.53 -25.46 25.16
CA GLU A 336 -18.99 -25.49 25.14
C GLU A 336 -19.43 -26.86 24.56
N GLY A 337 -20.04 -27.71 25.41
CA GLY A 337 -20.43 -29.09 25.07
C GLY A 337 -21.43 -29.20 23.91
N ASP A 338 -22.06 -30.37 23.71
CA ASP A 338 -22.84 -30.71 22.50
C ASP A 338 -23.77 -29.59 21.99
N TRP A 339 -23.24 -28.81 21.04
CA TRP A 339 -23.89 -27.64 20.45
C TRP A 339 -25.25 -27.99 19.81
N ALA A 340 -25.38 -29.23 19.31
CA ALA A 340 -26.62 -29.76 18.75
C ALA A 340 -27.72 -29.95 19.82
N GLU A 341 -27.38 -30.20 21.08
CA GLU A 341 -28.36 -30.26 22.17
C GLU A 341 -28.85 -28.85 22.55
N LYS A 342 -27.95 -27.86 22.56
CA LYS A 342 -28.27 -26.47 22.90
C LYS A 342 -29.10 -25.78 21.81
N TYR A 343 -28.89 -26.14 20.55
CA TYR A 343 -29.61 -25.59 19.40
C TYR A 343 -30.12 -26.72 18.48
N PRO A 344 -31.20 -27.42 18.86
CA PRO A 344 -31.60 -28.67 18.21
C PRO A 344 -32.31 -28.49 16.86
N THR A 345 -32.82 -27.30 16.55
CA THR A 345 -33.68 -27.09 15.38
C THR A 345 -33.36 -25.81 14.61
N SER A 346 -33.81 -25.76 13.37
CA SER A 346 -33.70 -24.59 12.48
C SER A 346 -34.24 -23.28 13.07
N ARG A 347 -35.20 -23.32 14.00
CA ARG A 347 -35.70 -22.12 14.71
C ARG A 347 -34.68 -21.52 15.67
N HIS A 348 -33.73 -22.33 16.14
CA HIS A 348 -32.67 -21.91 17.03
C HIS A 348 -31.48 -21.28 16.30
N VAL A 349 -31.43 -21.38 14.96
CA VAL A 349 -30.31 -20.86 14.15
C VAL A 349 -30.07 -19.36 14.37
N PRO A 350 -31.08 -18.47 14.37
CA PRO A 350 -30.84 -17.06 14.66
C PRO A 350 -30.20 -16.82 16.03
N LYS A 351 -30.58 -17.60 17.05
CA LYS A 351 -30.02 -17.52 18.40
C LYS A 351 -28.59 -18.05 18.44
N LEU A 352 -28.33 -19.19 17.80
CA LEU A 352 -26.99 -19.74 17.63
C LEU A 352 -26.04 -18.73 16.97
N LEU A 353 -26.47 -18.13 15.86
CA LEU A 353 -25.69 -17.12 15.14
C LEU A 353 -25.44 -15.87 15.98
N HIS A 354 -26.41 -15.48 16.81
CA HIS A 354 -26.25 -14.39 17.76
C HIS A 354 -25.22 -14.72 18.85
N ASP A 355 -25.35 -15.87 19.51
CA ASP A 355 -24.51 -16.27 20.64
C ASP A 355 -23.05 -16.47 20.19
N VAL A 356 -22.84 -17.15 19.05
CA VAL A 356 -21.51 -17.29 18.43
C VAL A 356 -20.99 -15.92 17.95
N GLY A 357 -21.83 -15.14 17.27
CA GLY A 357 -21.48 -13.81 16.77
C GLY A 357 -21.03 -12.86 17.88
N LEU A 358 -21.66 -12.93 19.05
CA LEU A 358 -21.29 -12.13 20.23
C LEU A 358 -19.86 -12.43 20.70
N VAL A 359 -19.52 -13.71 20.82
CA VAL A 359 -18.18 -14.16 21.26
C VAL A 359 -17.15 -13.81 20.21
N VAL A 360 -17.43 -14.12 18.94
CA VAL A 360 -16.57 -13.77 17.81
C VAL A 360 -16.29 -12.28 17.77
N SER A 361 -17.31 -11.43 17.93
CA SER A 361 -17.16 -9.97 17.93
C SER A 361 -16.21 -9.51 19.05
N ARG A 362 -16.36 -10.07 20.26
CA ARG A 362 -15.53 -9.71 21.41
C ARG A 362 -14.07 -10.14 21.22
N CYS A 363 -13.83 -11.33 20.70
CA CYS A 363 -12.49 -11.79 20.34
C CYS A 363 -11.89 -10.94 19.20
N ARG A 364 -12.68 -10.62 18.17
CA ARG A 364 -12.25 -9.73 17.07
C ARG A 364 -11.81 -8.37 17.57
N LEU A 365 -12.57 -7.78 18.50
CA LEU A 365 -12.22 -6.50 19.12
C LEU A 365 -10.91 -6.59 19.92
N LEU A 366 -10.68 -7.67 20.66
CA LEU A 366 -9.39 -7.90 21.32
C LEU A 366 -8.23 -7.98 20.32
N GLY A 367 -8.41 -8.71 19.21
CA GLY A 367 -7.41 -8.79 18.14
C GLY A 367 -7.09 -7.42 17.55
N GLU A 368 -8.11 -6.56 17.38
CA GLU A 368 -7.94 -5.19 16.91
C GLU A 368 -7.24 -4.29 17.94
N GLU A 369 -7.54 -4.45 19.24
CA GLU A 369 -6.80 -3.76 20.30
C GLU A 369 -5.31 -4.10 20.27
N LEU A 370 -4.98 -5.39 20.17
CA LEU A 370 -3.59 -5.87 20.10
C LEU A 370 -2.88 -5.29 18.88
N ARG A 371 -3.53 -5.33 17.70
CA ARG A 371 -2.99 -4.77 16.46
C ARG A 371 -2.70 -3.26 16.60
N LEU A 372 -3.61 -2.51 17.23
CA LEU A 372 -3.44 -1.08 17.46
C LEU A 372 -2.32 -0.77 18.46
N LEU A 373 -2.19 -1.58 19.52
CA LEU A 373 -1.13 -1.45 20.51
C LEU A 373 0.25 -1.80 19.93
N GLU A 374 0.32 -2.80 19.05
CA GLU A 374 1.55 -3.15 18.34
C GLU A 374 2.00 -2.01 17.43
N LEU A 375 1.06 -1.36 16.72
CA LEU A 375 1.37 -0.27 15.79
C LEU A 375 1.66 1.08 16.47
N TRP A 376 0.92 1.43 17.53
CA TRP A 376 0.94 2.77 18.13
C TRP A 376 1.39 2.81 19.60
N GLY A 377 1.48 1.66 20.26
CA GLY A 377 1.79 1.56 21.69
C GLY A 377 3.18 2.06 22.04
N GLY A 378 4.17 1.88 21.15
CA GLY A 378 5.53 2.37 21.41
C GLY A 378 5.65 3.90 21.46
N LEU A 379 4.83 4.63 20.70
CA LEU A 379 4.87 6.10 20.67
C LEU A 379 4.12 6.74 21.85
N ARG A 380 3.10 6.08 22.38
CA ARG A 380 2.14 6.69 23.32
C ARG A 380 2.12 6.05 24.70
N LEU A 381 2.58 4.81 24.83
CA LEU A 381 2.41 3.98 26.03
C LEU A 381 3.73 3.31 26.45
N ASP A 382 4.87 3.77 25.90
CA ASP A 382 6.22 3.26 26.20
C ASP A 382 6.36 1.73 26.07
N ILE A 383 5.63 1.16 25.08
CA ILE A 383 5.69 -0.26 24.77
C ILE A 383 6.83 -0.52 23.79
N LEU A 384 7.86 -1.24 24.24
CA LEU A 384 8.99 -1.60 23.41
C LEU A 384 8.67 -2.76 22.45
N HIS A 385 7.87 -3.72 22.91
CA HIS A 385 7.56 -4.93 22.14
C HIS A 385 6.25 -5.58 22.61
N ILE A 386 5.48 -6.13 21.67
CA ILE A 386 4.31 -6.98 21.92
C ILE A 386 4.45 -8.25 21.08
N SER A 387 4.18 -9.40 21.67
CA SER A 387 3.99 -10.65 20.93
C SER A 387 2.84 -11.47 21.52
N CYS A 388 2.24 -12.31 20.69
CA CYS A 388 1.18 -13.22 21.10
C CYS A 388 1.64 -14.65 20.81
N LEU A 389 1.49 -15.54 21.80
CA LEU A 389 1.76 -16.96 21.68
C LEU A 389 0.61 -17.74 22.32
N ASP A 390 -0.12 -18.51 21.52
CA ASP A 390 -1.36 -19.17 21.93
C ASP A 390 -2.37 -18.14 22.49
N THR A 391 -2.81 -18.31 23.73
CA THR A 391 -3.68 -17.40 24.48
C THR A 391 -2.90 -16.46 25.40
N ARG A 392 -1.59 -16.28 25.18
CA ARG A 392 -0.71 -15.42 25.98
C ARG A 392 -0.28 -14.19 25.21
N VAL A 393 -0.32 -13.04 25.87
CA VAL A 393 0.15 -11.74 25.36
C VAL A 393 1.36 -11.31 26.17
N HIS A 394 2.52 -11.25 25.52
CA HIS A 394 3.76 -10.75 26.10
C HIS A 394 3.94 -9.27 25.71
N ILE A 395 4.14 -8.42 26.71
CA ILE A 395 4.34 -6.98 26.54
C ILE A 395 5.60 -6.56 27.29
N VAL A 396 6.49 -5.84 26.61
CA VAL A 396 7.70 -5.26 27.20
C VAL A 396 7.51 -3.75 27.28
N PHE A 397 7.56 -3.22 28.49
CA PHE A 397 7.52 -1.78 28.76
C PHE A 397 8.93 -1.26 28.99
N SER A 398 9.25 -0.09 28.46
CA SER A 398 10.57 0.51 28.62
C SER A 398 10.52 2.03 28.45
N ARG A 399 10.83 2.78 29.51
CA ARG A 399 10.95 4.24 29.46
C ARG A 399 12.20 4.69 30.19
N LEU A 400 13.09 5.36 29.45
CA LEU A 400 14.36 5.84 30.00
C LEU A 400 14.18 6.95 31.05
N LYS A 401 13.21 7.85 30.86
CA LYS A 401 12.95 8.95 31.79
C LYS A 401 12.53 8.48 33.19
N ALA A 402 11.71 7.42 33.25
CA ALA A 402 11.30 6.80 34.50
C ALA A 402 12.33 5.78 35.02
N PHE A 403 13.42 5.55 34.28
CA PHE A 403 14.40 4.50 34.55
C PHE A 403 13.75 3.15 34.86
N SER A 404 12.75 2.78 34.04
CA SER A 404 11.89 1.63 34.27
C SER A 404 11.81 0.76 33.01
N LYS A 405 12.04 -0.54 33.18
CA LYS A 405 11.91 -1.56 32.14
C LYS A 405 11.48 -2.88 32.76
N PHE A 406 10.35 -3.40 32.31
CA PHE A 406 9.81 -4.66 32.80
C PHE A 406 8.99 -5.36 31.71
N GLU A 407 8.83 -6.66 31.87
CA GLU A 407 8.11 -7.53 30.96
C GLU A 407 6.91 -8.14 31.70
N VAL A 408 5.76 -8.17 31.04
CA VAL A 408 4.54 -8.78 31.57
C VAL A 408 3.99 -9.76 30.55
N ILE A 409 3.62 -10.96 31.01
CA ILE A 409 2.88 -11.94 30.21
C ILE A 409 1.49 -12.05 30.79
N PHE A 410 0.48 -11.68 29.99
CA PHE A 410 -0.92 -11.86 30.31
C PHE A 410 -1.43 -13.15 29.69
N SER A 411 -2.13 -13.97 30.47
CA SER A 411 -2.97 -15.04 29.95
C SER A 411 -4.36 -14.48 29.65
N VAL A 412 -4.90 -14.85 28.49
CA VAL A 412 -6.25 -14.47 28.05
C VAL A 412 -7.13 -15.70 28.09
N SER A 413 -8.30 -15.58 28.70
CA SER A 413 -9.32 -16.64 28.70
C SER A 413 -10.71 -16.05 28.49
N LEU A 414 -11.69 -16.90 28.17
CA LEU A 414 -13.08 -16.49 28.03
C LEU A 414 -13.88 -16.93 29.26
N VAL A 415 -14.53 -15.98 29.92
CA VAL A 415 -15.45 -16.22 31.04
C VAL A 415 -16.77 -15.54 30.72
N ASN A 416 -17.88 -16.27 30.75
CA ASN A 416 -19.21 -15.75 30.41
C ASN A 416 -19.22 -14.98 29.07
N HIS A 417 -18.57 -15.55 28.05
CA HIS A 417 -18.42 -14.99 26.70
C HIS A 417 -17.60 -13.69 26.63
N LEU A 418 -16.97 -13.24 27.71
CA LEU A 418 -16.09 -12.06 27.76
C LEU A 418 -14.64 -12.50 27.92
N TYR A 419 -13.70 -11.79 27.27
CA TYR A 419 -12.29 -12.06 27.52
C TYR A 419 -11.87 -11.49 28.88
N VAL A 420 -11.05 -12.24 29.60
CA VAL A 420 -10.46 -11.88 30.90
C VAL A 420 -8.95 -11.99 30.80
N LEU A 421 -8.25 -11.06 31.43
CA LEU A 421 -6.79 -10.99 31.48
C LEU A 421 -6.32 -11.35 32.88
N GLN A 422 -5.34 -12.23 32.97
CA GLN A 422 -4.66 -12.57 34.22
C GLN A 422 -3.14 -12.47 34.03
N VAL A 423 -2.44 -11.92 35.02
CA VAL A 423 -0.98 -11.85 35.00
C VAL A 423 -0.44 -13.27 35.18
N GLN A 424 0.25 -13.79 34.17
CA GLN A 424 0.84 -15.12 34.21
C GLN A 424 2.30 -15.07 34.68
N SER A 425 3.05 -14.07 34.22
CA SER A 425 4.45 -13.90 34.56
C SER A 425 4.84 -12.44 34.49
N PHE A 426 5.77 -12.05 35.35
CA PHE A 426 6.33 -10.72 35.44
C PHE A 426 7.84 -10.80 35.62
N LYS A 427 8.57 -9.97 34.90
CA LYS A 427 10.02 -9.87 35.02
C LYS A 427 10.42 -8.40 35.01
N ASN A 428 10.88 -7.91 36.15
CA ASN A 428 11.49 -6.60 36.24
C ASN A 428 12.95 -6.67 35.74
N VAL A 429 13.35 -5.71 34.90
CA VAL A 429 14.71 -5.60 34.35
C VAL A 429 15.41 -4.37 34.93
N ILE A 430 14.71 -3.24 35.01
CA ILE A 430 15.22 -1.96 35.51
C ILE A 430 14.09 -1.25 36.26
N GLY A 431 14.39 -0.67 37.42
CA GLY A 431 13.42 0.05 38.26
C GLY A 431 12.89 -0.79 39.41
N ASN A 432 11.83 -0.31 40.08
CA ASN A 432 11.29 -0.90 41.31
C ASN A 432 9.87 -1.48 41.14
N THR A 433 9.40 -1.65 39.91
CA THR A 433 8.07 -2.18 39.63
C THR A 433 7.95 -3.62 40.12
N THR A 434 6.84 -3.94 40.77
CA THR A 434 6.56 -5.27 41.32
C THR A 434 5.36 -5.92 40.63
N ILE A 435 5.30 -7.26 40.66
CA ILE A 435 4.17 -8.01 40.11
C ILE A 435 2.84 -7.64 40.78
N GLN A 436 2.86 -7.37 42.09
CA GLN A 436 1.67 -7.02 42.88
C GLN A 436 0.99 -5.75 42.37
N GLN A 437 1.78 -4.74 41.97
CA GLN A 437 1.24 -3.51 41.37
C GLN A 437 0.53 -3.79 40.04
N ILE A 438 1.08 -4.69 39.22
CA ILE A 438 0.45 -5.08 37.95
C ILE A 438 -0.82 -5.89 38.20
N GLU A 439 -0.79 -6.84 39.14
CA GLU A 439 -1.96 -7.64 39.52
C GLU A 439 -3.09 -6.77 40.09
N GLU A 440 -2.76 -5.79 40.94
CA GLU A 440 -3.72 -4.83 41.47
C GLU A 440 -4.36 -4.01 40.34
N ILE A 441 -3.55 -3.48 39.41
CA ILE A 441 -4.06 -2.77 38.23
C ILE A 441 -5.00 -3.67 37.42
N VAL A 442 -4.60 -4.90 37.09
CA VAL A 442 -5.43 -5.84 36.31
C VAL A 442 -6.73 -6.15 37.03
N SER A 443 -6.69 -6.41 38.33
CA SER A 443 -7.86 -6.73 39.15
C SER A 443 -8.85 -5.57 39.29
N SER A 444 -8.38 -4.32 39.11
CA SER A 444 -9.23 -3.12 39.16
C SER A 444 -10.19 -2.98 37.97
N PHE A 445 -10.00 -3.77 36.90
CA PHE A 445 -10.84 -3.72 35.71
C PHE A 445 -11.81 -4.91 35.64
N SER A 446 -13.10 -4.60 35.54
CA SER A 446 -14.11 -5.59 35.18
C SER A 446 -14.07 -5.93 33.67
N PRO A 447 -14.36 -7.18 33.26
CA PRO A 447 -14.46 -7.56 31.86
C PRO A 447 -15.46 -6.66 31.11
N ALA A 448 -14.98 -5.95 30.08
CA ALA A 448 -15.71 -4.94 29.35
C ALA A 448 -15.07 -4.69 27.98
N LYS A 449 -15.62 -3.77 27.19
CA LYS A 449 -14.98 -3.33 25.94
C LYS A 449 -13.69 -2.55 26.24
N ASN A 450 -12.66 -2.84 25.46
CA ASN A 450 -11.35 -2.19 25.49
C ASN A 450 -10.57 -2.36 26.80
N VAL A 451 -10.72 -3.49 27.49
CA VAL A 451 -10.09 -3.72 28.80
C VAL A 451 -8.57 -3.79 28.69
N LEU A 452 -8.03 -4.48 27.68
CA LEU A 452 -6.58 -4.57 27.50
C LEU A 452 -5.96 -3.17 27.35
N THR A 453 -6.54 -2.34 26.48
CA THR A 453 -6.06 -0.97 26.26
C THR A 453 -6.15 -0.13 27.54
N LYS A 454 -7.20 -0.30 28.34
CA LYS A 454 -7.36 0.43 29.61
C LYS A 454 -6.34 0.01 30.66
N ILE A 455 -6.09 -1.29 30.80
CA ILE A 455 -5.05 -1.83 31.68
C ILE A 455 -3.68 -1.27 31.30
N ILE A 456 -3.32 -1.32 30.02
CA ILE A 456 -2.03 -0.83 29.52
C ILE A 456 -1.88 0.67 29.75
N LYS A 457 -2.92 1.47 29.50
CA LYS A 457 -2.92 2.91 29.83
C LYS A 457 -2.67 3.14 31.32
N ARG A 458 -3.33 2.36 32.18
CA ARG A 458 -3.15 2.48 33.62
C ARG A 458 -1.74 2.09 34.07
N ILE A 459 -1.17 1.03 33.49
CA ILE A 459 0.23 0.65 33.71
C ILE A 459 1.17 1.78 33.29
N HIS A 460 0.95 2.39 32.12
CA HIS A 460 1.75 3.52 31.67
C HIS A 460 1.64 4.71 32.62
N ASP A 461 0.42 5.10 33.00
CA ASP A 461 0.19 6.28 33.83
C ASP A 461 0.70 6.11 35.28
N ASP A 462 0.55 4.92 35.86
CA ASP A 462 0.92 4.68 37.26
C ASP A 462 2.39 4.27 37.43
N LEU A 463 3.01 3.62 36.43
CA LEU A 463 4.32 2.96 36.58
C LEU A 463 5.41 3.47 35.62
N LEU A 464 5.05 4.25 34.60
CA LEU A 464 6.00 4.77 33.60
C LEU A 464 5.96 6.30 33.49
N CYS A 465 4.87 6.97 33.88
CA CYS A 465 4.75 8.42 33.69
C CYS A 465 5.65 9.26 34.59
#